data_AF-A0A1R4HSS8-F1
#
_entry.id   AF-A0A1R4HSS8-F1
#
_cell.length_a   1.000
_cell.length_b   1.000
_cell.length_c   1.000
_cell.angle_alpha   90.00
_cell.angle_beta   90.00
_cell.angle_gamma   90.00
#
_symmetry.space_group_name_H-M   'P 1'
#
loop_
_entity.id
_entity.type
_entity.pdbx_description
1 polymer ?
#
loop_
_entity_poly.entity_id
_entity_poly.type
_entity_poly.pdbx_seq_one_letter_code
_entity_poly.pdbx_strand_id
1 'polypeptide(L)' 'MRRLLVLPTSRAGWGLLIAFLTLIAMGTWPMIGWVNRATLVLGLPLIVVWSYLVIFSCVVVMLIGNRIVERDNHE' A
#
# COMPACT_ATOMS: atom_id res chain seq x y z
N MET A 1 5.97 -30.64 4.24
CA MET A 1 4.81 -30.17 3.44
C MET A 1 5.01 -28.69 3.15
N ARG A 2 5.20 -28.33 1.87
CA ARG A 2 5.56 -26.97 1.42
C ARG A 2 4.31 -26.09 1.52
N ARG A 3 4.21 -25.22 2.52
CA ARG A 3 3.10 -24.25 2.61
C ARG A 3 3.28 -23.24 1.48
N LEU A 4 2.55 -23.43 0.39
CA LEU A 4 2.54 -22.54 -0.79
C LEU A 4 1.84 -21.20 -0.52
N LEU A 5 1.03 -21.14 0.53
CA LEU A 5 0.32 -19.96 0.99
C LEU A 5 0.69 -19.70 2.45
N VAL A 6 1.44 -18.63 2.70
CA VAL A 6 1.66 -18.09 4.05
C VAL A 6 0.45 -17.22 4.37
N LEU A 7 -0.57 -17.81 4.99
CA LEU A 7 -1.72 -17.06 5.46
C LEU A 7 -1.33 -16.26 6.72
N PRO A 8 -1.69 -14.97 6.81
CA PRO A 8 -1.45 -14.19 8.03
C PRO A 8 -2.21 -14.84 9.20
N THR A 9 -1.45 -15.44 10.12
CA THR A 9 -2.01 -16.07 11.34
C THR A 9 -2.22 -15.04 12.46
N SER A 10 -1.55 -13.88 12.38
CA SER A 10 -1.65 -12.78 13.34
C SER A 10 -2.56 -11.65 12.82
N ARG A 11 -3.27 -10.97 13.74
CA ARG A 11 -4.06 -9.76 13.46
C ARG A 11 -3.21 -8.65 12.82
N ALA A 12 -1.93 -8.56 13.20
CA ALA A 12 -0.99 -7.61 12.63
C ALA A 12 -0.67 -7.92 11.15
N GLY A 13 -0.52 -9.21 10.81
CA GLY A 13 -0.31 -9.66 9.44
C GLY A 13 -1.53 -9.42 8.54
N TRP A 14 -2.74 -9.62 9.08
CA TRP A 14 -3.99 -9.26 8.37
C TRP A 14 -4.08 -7.75 8.13
N GLY A 15 -3.72 -6.92 9.11
CA GLY A 15 -3.64 -5.47 8.94
C GLY A 15 -2.67 -5.05 7.83
N LEU A 16 -1.50 -5.71 7.76
CA LEU A 16 -0.50 -5.42 6.71
C LEU A 16 -1.00 -5.81 5.32
N LEU A 17 -1.65 -6.98 5.21
CA LEU A 17 -2.19 -7.46 3.95
C LEU A 17 -3.29 -6.52 3.43
N ILE A 18 -4.20 -6.08 4.31
CA ILE A 18 -5.22 -5.08 3.95
C ILE A 18 -4.56 -3.78 3.49
N ALA A 19 -3.58 -3.27 4.23
CA ALA A 19 -2.86 -2.05 3.86
C ALA A 19 -2.22 -2.17 2.47
N PHE A 20 -1.59 -3.31 2.17
CA PHE A 20 -0.99 -3.58 0.86
C PHE A 20 -2.03 -3.65 -0.26
N LEU A 21 -3.17 -4.31 -0.03
CA LEU A 21 -4.27 -4.36 -0.99
C LEU A 21 -4.86 -2.96 -1.25
N THR A 22 -4.98 -2.12 -0.22
CA THR A 22 -5.41 -0.73 -0.37
C THR A 22 -4.44 0.08 -1.23
N LEU A 23 -3.13 -0.11 -1.06
CA LEU A 23 -2.11 0.56 -1.90
C LEU A 23 -2.21 0.13 -3.37
N ILE A 24 -2.43 -1.16 -3.63
CA ILE A 24 -2.67 -1.67 -4.99
C ILE A 24 -3.90 -1.00 -5.59
N ALA A 25 -5.01 -0.94 -4.83
CA ALA A 25 -6.23 -0.29 -5.28
C ALA A 25 -6.00 1.21 -5.60
N MET A 26 -5.26 1.94 -4.76
CA MET A 26 -4.91 3.35 -5.00
C MET A 26 -4.08 3.58 -6.28
N GLY A 27 -3.29 2.59 -6.70
CA GLY A 27 -2.51 2.63 -7.93
C GLY A 27 -3.28 2.18 -9.19
N THR A 28 -4.48 1.62 -9.04
CA THR A 28 -5.27 1.14 -10.20
C THR A 28 -6.08 2.26 -10.88
N TRP A 29 -6.27 2.09 -12.19
CA TRP A 29 -6.96 3.02 -13.09
C TRP A 29 -8.27 3.64 -12.55
N PRO A 30 -9.23 2.90 -11.95
CA PRO A 30 -10.47 3.49 -11.46
C PRO A 30 -10.24 4.56 -10.38
N MET A 31 -9.19 4.42 -9.56
CA MET A 31 -8.90 5.37 -8.49
C MET A 31 -8.21 6.64 -9.01
N ILE A 32 -7.38 6.49 -10.04
CA ILE A 32 -6.74 7.61 -10.73
C ILE A 32 -7.79 8.50 -11.41
N GLY A 33 -8.86 7.91 -11.96
CA GLY A 33 -9.99 8.66 -12.55
C GLY A 33 -10.76 9.53 -11.55
N TRP A 34 -10.71 9.22 -10.24
CA TRP A 34 -11.30 10.08 -9.20
C TRP A 34 -10.45 11.33 -8.96
N VAL A 35 -9.13 11.16 -8.94
CA VAL A 35 -8.16 12.23 -8.64
C VAL A 35 -7.92 13.12 -9.87
N ASN A 36 -7.89 12.53 -11.06
CA ASN A 36 -7.66 13.23 -12.31
C ASN A 36 -8.98 13.66 -12.97
N ARG A 37 -9.54 14.79 -12.54
CA ARG A 37 -10.60 15.46 -13.29
C ARG A 37 -9.97 16.27 -14.43
N ALA A 38 -10.47 16.08 -15.65
CA ALA A 38 -9.97 16.70 -16.89
C ALA A 38 -10.21 18.22 -16.99
N THR A 39 -10.14 18.95 -15.88
CA THR A 39 -10.09 20.42 -15.85
C THR A 39 -8.65 20.87 -16.11
N LEU A 40 -8.28 20.76 -17.39
CA LEU A 40 -7.26 21.39 -18.26
C LEU A 40 -5.96 22.07 -17.76
N VAL A 41 -5.62 22.17 -16.46
CA VAL A 41 -4.32 22.80 -16.07
C VAL A 41 -3.54 22.01 -15.03
N LEU A 42 -4.19 21.21 -14.18
CA LEU A 42 -3.53 20.54 -13.04
C LEU A 42 -3.62 19.00 -13.04
N GLY A 43 -4.23 18.37 -14.05
CA GLY A 43 -4.41 16.91 -14.07
C GLY A 43 -3.09 16.12 -14.01
N LEU A 44 -2.12 16.48 -14.86
CA LEU A 44 -0.79 15.87 -14.87
C LEU A 44 -0.02 16.10 -13.56
N PRO A 45 0.10 17.34 -13.03
CA PRO A 45 0.70 17.58 -11.71
C PRO A 45 0.03 16.82 -10.56
N LEU A 46 -1.31 16.73 -10.54
CA LEU A 46 -2.05 16.01 -9.50
C LEU A 46 -1.77 14.51 -9.54
N ILE A 47 -1.67 13.92 -10.73
CA ILE A 47 -1.28 12.51 -10.88
C ILE A 47 0.12 12.29 -10.31
N VAL A 48 1.07 13.18 -10.60
CA VAL A 48 2.45 13.07 -10.07
C VAL A 48 2.45 13.10 -8.54
N VAL A 49 1.74 14.05 -7.93
CA VAL A 49 1.59 14.13 -6.46
C VAL A 49 0.94 12.87 -5.91
N TRP A 50 -0.10 12.35 -6.57
CA TRP A 50 -0.77 11.11 -6.19
C TRP A 50 0.16 9.91 -6.24
N SER A 51 0.98 9.77 -7.30
CA SER A 51 1.98 8.71 -7.41
C SER A 51 3.00 8.78 -6.28
N TYR A 52 3.49 9.97 -5.94
CA TYR A 52 4.40 10.14 -4.80
C TYR A 52 3.75 9.75 -3.47
N LEU A 53 2.48 10.11 -3.26
CA LEU A 53 1.73 9.69 -2.07
C LEU A 53 1.63 8.15 -1.98
N VAL A 54 1.32 7.47 -3.08
CA VAL A 54 1.25 6.00 -3.12
C VAL A 54 2.61 5.38 -2.83
N ILE A 55 3.68 5.86 -3.47
CA ILE A 55 5.05 5.36 -3.25
C ILE A 55 5.46 5.55 -1.79
N PHE A 56 5.24 6.73 -1.22
CA PHE A 56 5.58 7.01 0.17
C PHE A 56 4.80 6.11 1.13
N SER A 57 3.51 5.88 0.83
CA SER A 57 2.67 4.99 1.62
C SER A 57 3.15 3.54 1.55
N CYS A 58 3.65 3.07 0.40
CA CYS A 58 4.31 1.76 0.29
C CYS A 58 5.53 1.65 1.22
N VAL A 59 6.39 2.67 1.25
CA VAL A 59 7.57 2.71 2.13
C VAL A 59 7.15 2.65 3.60
N VAL A 60 6.13 3.42 3.99
CA VAL A 60 5.61 3.42 5.36
C VAL A 60 5.05 2.05 5.76
N VAL A 61 4.27 1.41 4.88
CA VAL A 61 3.72 0.07 5.14
C VAL A 61 4.84 -0.97 5.29
N MET A 62 5.88 -0.92 4.44
CA MET A 62 7.05 -1.79 4.58
C MET A 62 7.81 -1.53 5.89
N LEU A 63 7.99 -0.28 6.30
CA LEU A 63 8.61 0.07 7.57
C LEU A 63 7.83 -0.47 8.76
N ILE A 64 6.50 -0.34 8.74
CA ILE A 64 5.62 -0.90 9.77
C ILE A 64 5.72 -2.42 9.78
N GLY A 65 5.71 -3.05 8.60
CA GLY A 65 5.88 -4.50 8.48
C GLY A 65 7.19 -5.00 9.05
N ASN A 66 8.30 -4.35 8.71
CA ASN A 66 9.60 -4.69 9.25
C ASN A 66 9.64 -4.55 10.78
N ARG A 67 9.08 -3.48 11.36
CA ARG A 67 9.00 -3.32 12.82
C ARG A 67 8.16 -4.38 13.51
N ILE A 68 7.06 -4.81 12.89
CA ILE A 68 6.20 -5.88 13.44
C ILE A 68 6.97 -7.21 13.43
N VAL A 69 7.63 -7.53 12.32
CA VAL A 69 8.44 -8.74 12.19
C VAL A 69 9.62 -8.71 13.16
N GLU A 70 10.30 -7.58 13.31
CA GLU A 70 11.42 -7.42 14.24
C GLU A 70 11.00 -7.60 15.71
N ARG A 71 9.81 -7.12 16.08
CA ARG A 71 9.23 -7.41 17.41
C ARG A 71 8.94 -8.90 17.62
N ASP A 72 8.31 -9.56 16.65
CA ASP A 72 7.97 -10.99 16.72
C ASP A 72 9.23 -11.90 16.76
N ASN A 73 10.37 -11.45 16.23
CA ASN A 73 11.64 -12.22 16.27
C ASN A 73 12.43 -12.07 17.58
N HIS A 74 12.10 -11.07 18.40
CA HIS A 74 12.79 -10.77 19.66
C HIS A 74 12.08 -11.30 20.91
N GLU A 75 10.90 -11.91 20.75
CA GLU A 75 10.17 -12.70 21.77
C GLU A 75 10.36 -14.20 21.55
#